data_AF-E4NJY6-F1
#
_entry.id   AF-E4NJY6-F1
#
_cell.length_a   1.000
_cell.length_b   1.000
_cell.length_c   1.000
_cell.angle_alpha   90.00
_cell.angle_beta   90.00
_cell.angle_gamma   90.00
#
_symmetry.space_group_name_H-M   'P 1'
#
loop_
_entity.id
_entity.type
_entity.pdbx_description
1 polymer ?
#
loop_
_entity_poly.entity_id
_entity_poly.type
_entity_poly.pdbx_seq_one_letter_code
_entity_poly.pdbx_strand_id
1 'polypeptide(L)'
;MTTHTAPPSLLAALRPQNQDRLYDFYRDLRDTDELYWDRTLNAWVATGHQVVSGTAGDPRFSSVRYPDIDAVSAELRPLARVLSRQMLYSDAPDHGRLRSLLSRAFTPRAVGALSGRISAAVDQVLDRAAPTGRLDVVAELARPLPLAVICDLLGVPERDRSTLSAWSDPVAAAIGSSRLDEEEGRAASRAMQETLDYLRQLLGGEGGEGGEGEDGGERAEGGGDAPHTLRALLGIDGADGADGAGIGVSGGEQDRDLDELLANCALLLIAGHETTTHFIGNAALALLRHPEAADRLRARPELIPAAVEELLRYDSPVQLMLRRARHDLDLAGRRIAAGQAVLLVCGAANRDPAVFPDPDRLDFERPGGRHVAFGYGPHFCLGAALARLEGAIVLEALLTRLPDWRLDGPAPSWQRSLNFRGLDSLQVSFDPTPLRQPPVGGQPPSSGGRRSGVITGGRSRTRSADWVR
;
A
#
# COMPACT_ATOMS: atom_id res chain seq x y z
N MET A 1 -42.90 18.51 -6.21
CA MET A 1 -42.13 18.76 -4.97
C MET A 1 -41.33 17.52 -4.67
N THR A 2 -40.08 17.46 -5.12
CA THR A 2 -39.13 16.43 -4.66
C THR A 2 -38.82 16.74 -3.20
N THR A 3 -39.24 15.88 -2.30
CA THR A 3 -38.86 15.95 -0.89
C THR A 3 -37.36 15.71 -0.82
N HIS A 4 -36.55 16.76 -0.70
CA HIS A 4 -35.13 16.64 -0.37
C HIS A 4 -35.01 16.12 1.05
N THR A 5 -35.07 14.80 1.22
CA THR A 5 -34.57 14.12 2.41
C THR A 5 -33.09 14.43 2.53
N ALA A 6 -32.65 14.84 3.72
CA ALA A 6 -31.22 15.06 3.97
C ALA A 6 -30.43 13.79 3.63
N PRO A 7 -29.23 13.92 3.03
CA PRO A 7 -28.40 12.77 2.68
C PRO A 7 -28.11 11.93 3.93
N PRO A 8 -28.06 10.59 3.82
CA PRO A 8 -27.67 9.75 4.93
C PRO A 8 -26.24 10.04 5.37
N SER A 9 -25.93 9.80 6.64
CA SER A 9 -24.55 9.92 7.12
C SER A 9 -23.65 8.92 6.40
N LEU A 10 -22.41 9.33 6.09
CA LEU A 10 -21.37 8.46 5.55
C LEU A 10 -21.09 7.25 6.46
N LEU A 11 -21.36 7.36 7.77
CA LEU A 11 -21.27 6.24 8.71
C LEU A 11 -22.18 5.06 8.35
N ALA A 12 -23.23 5.29 7.56
CA ALA A 12 -24.05 4.21 7.05
C ALA A 12 -23.26 3.25 6.16
N ALA A 13 -22.13 3.65 5.57
CA ALA A 13 -21.22 2.77 4.85
C ALA A 13 -20.74 1.59 5.70
N LEU A 14 -20.58 1.75 7.02
CA LEU A 14 -20.13 0.67 7.94
C LEU A 14 -21.22 -0.38 8.24
N ARG A 15 -22.46 -0.17 7.78
CA ARG A 15 -23.53 -1.15 7.97
C ARG A 15 -23.28 -2.35 7.03
N PRO A 16 -23.42 -3.60 7.51
CA PRO A 16 -23.20 -4.78 6.67
C PRO A 16 -23.95 -4.74 5.33
N GLN A 17 -25.19 -4.24 5.34
CA GLN A 17 -26.03 -4.14 4.13
C GLN A 17 -25.45 -3.19 3.07
N ASN A 18 -24.66 -2.20 3.49
CA ASN A 18 -24.03 -1.23 2.60
C ASN A 18 -22.61 -1.64 2.19
N GLN A 19 -21.92 -2.51 2.94
CA GLN A 19 -20.56 -2.95 2.58
C GLN A 19 -20.52 -3.73 1.26
N ASP A 20 -21.52 -4.59 1.03
CA ASP A 20 -21.64 -5.36 -0.22
C ASP A 20 -22.05 -4.51 -1.42
N ARG A 21 -22.73 -3.39 -1.17
CA ARG A 21 -23.25 -2.45 -2.18
C ARG A 21 -22.68 -1.05 -2.02
N LEU A 22 -21.42 -0.96 -1.57
CA LEU A 22 -20.82 0.32 -1.15
C LEU A 22 -20.86 1.38 -2.25
N TYR A 23 -20.63 0.96 -3.50
CA TYR A 23 -20.63 1.87 -4.64
C TYR A 23 -22.03 2.31 -5.08
N ASP A 24 -23.07 1.50 -4.82
CA ASP A 24 -24.46 1.97 -4.97
C ASP A 24 -24.77 3.02 -3.90
N PHE A 25 -24.36 2.78 -2.65
CA PHE A 25 -24.50 3.76 -1.57
C PHE A 25 -23.76 5.08 -1.87
N TYR A 26 -22.55 5.02 -2.43
CA TYR A 26 -21.84 6.22 -2.88
C TYR A 26 -22.51 6.92 -4.06
N ARG A 27 -23.16 6.17 -4.96
CA ARG A 27 -23.99 6.76 -6.03
C ARG A 27 -25.15 7.54 -5.42
N ASP A 28 -25.90 6.94 -4.51
CA ASP A 28 -27.03 7.59 -3.82
C ASP A 28 -26.60 8.87 -3.09
N LEU A 29 -25.43 8.86 -2.45
CA LEU A 29 -24.86 10.05 -1.81
C LEU A 29 -24.54 11.15 -2.83
N ARG A 30 -23.85 10.81 -3.92
CA ARG A 30 -23.43 11.76 -4.96
C ARG A 30 -24.62 12.32 -5.74
N ASP A 31 -25.66 11.52 -5.96
CA ASP A 31 -26.90 11.97 -6.62
C ASP A 31 -27.70 12.98 -5.77
N THR A 32 -27.40 13.05 -4.46
CA THR A 32 -27.98 14.08 -3.58
C THR A 32 -27.25 15.41 -3.73
N ASP A 33 -25.92 15.41 -3.58
CA ASP A 33 -25.04 16.58 -3.78
C ASP A 33 -23.57 16.09 -3.89
N GLU A 34 -22.74 16.79 -4.64
CA GLU A 34 -21.29 16.48 -4.74
C GLU A 34 -20.51 16.91 -3.49
N LEU A 35 -21.10 17.80 -2.68
CA LEU A 35 -20.58 18.29 -1.40
C LEU A 35 -21.72 18.59 -0.43
N TYR A 36 -21.83 17.82 0.65
CA TYR A 36 -22.89 17.99 1.66
C TYR A 36 -22.35 17.99 3.09
N TRP A 37 -23.15 18.52 4.02
CA TRP A 37 -22.82 18.51 5.44
C TRP A 37 -23.40 17.28 6.13
N ASP A 38 -22.52 16.41 6.65
CA ASP A 38 -22.91 15.27 7.48
C ASP A 38 -23.00 15.70 8.94
N ARG A 39 -24.23 15.80 9.46
CA ARG A 39 -24.49 16.23 10.85
C ARG A 39 -24.02 15.23 11.89
N THR A 40 -23.94 13.94 11.56
CA THR A 40 -23.49 12.91 12.51
C THR A 40 -21.97 12.94 12.64
N LEU A 41 -21.26 13.22 11.55
CA LEU A 41 -19.80 13.36 11.54
C LEU A 41 -19.32 14.77 11.87
N ASN A 42 -20.21 15.77 11.84
CA ASN A 42 -19.87 17.19 12.00
C ASN A 42 -18.77 17.62 11.01
N ALA A 43 -18.91 17.16 9.76
CA ALA A 43 -17.94 17.36 8.70
C ALA A 43 -18.63 17.51 7.34
N TRP A 44 -17.94 18.18 6.41
CA TRP A 44 -18.32 18.16 5.00
C TRP A 44 -17.91 16.83 4.38
N VAL A 45 -18.73 16.30 3.47
CA VAL A 45 -18.45 15.08 2.70
C VAL A 45 -18.48 15.42 1.22
N ALA A 46 -17.36 15.19 0.55
CA ALA A 46 -17.19 15.40 -0.88
C ALA A 46 -17.19 14.06 -1.62
N THR A 47 -18.06 13.91 -2.62
CA THR A 47 -18.24 12.68 -3.41
C THR A 47 -17.95 12.88 -4.89
N GLY A 48 -18.03 14.11 -5.40
CA GLY A 48 -17.68 14.47 -6.77
C GLY A 48 -16.17 14.49 -7.01
N HIS A 49 -15.74 14.00 -8.18
CA HIS A 49 -14.32 13.82 -8.49
C HIS A 49 -13.54 15.13 -8.50
N GLN A 50 -14.10 16.19 -9.10
CA GLN A 50 -13.45 17.51 -9.17
C GLN A 50 -13.31 18.14 -7.77
N VAL A 51 -14.34 18.03 -6.92
CA VAL A 51 -14.29 18.51 -5.54
C VAL A 51 -13.24 17.75 -4.73
N VAL A 52 -13.21 16.42 -4.85
CA VAL A 52 -12.24 15.57 -4.15
C VAL A 52 -10.81 15.85 -4.59
N SER A 53 -10.53 15.78 -5.89
CA SER A 53 -9.17 15.98 -6.42
C SER A 53 -8.67 17.41 -6.24
N GLY A 54 -9.54 18.41 -6.46
CA GLY A 54 -9.23 19.82 -6.23
C GLY A 54 -8.91 20.11 -4.77
N THR A 55 -9.74 19.64 -3.83
CA THR A 55 -9.51 19.83 -2.38
C THR A 55 -8.24 19.12 -1.90
N ALA A 56 -7.96 17.92 -2.41
CA ALA A 56 -6.76 17.17 -2.04
C ALA A 56 -5.45 17.86 -2.42
N GLY A 57 -5.45 18.65 -3.50
CA GLY A 57 -4.29 19.40 -3.99
C GLY A 57 -4.24 20.89 -3.59
N ASP A 58 -5.27 21.41 -2.94
CA ASP A 58 -5.37 22.83 -2.58
C ASP A 58 -4.68 23.12 -1.23
N PRO A 59 -3.63 23.97 -1.19
CA PRO A 59 -2.88 24.26 0.04
C PRO A 59 -3.68 25.02 1.11
N ARG A 60 -4.85 25.57 0.76
CA ARG A 60 -5.78 26.17 1.74
C ARG A 60 -6.43 25.13 2.66
N PHE A 61 -6.31 23.85 2.30
CA PHE A 61 -6.71 22.72 3.11
C PHE A 61 -5.49 22.02 3.71
N SER A 62 -5.49 21.86 5.03
CA SER A 62 -4.44 21.18 5.80
C SER A 62 -4.66 19.67 5.84
N SER A 63 -3.56 18.92 5.82
CA SER A 63 -3.52 17.47 6.05
C SER A 63 -3.32 17.10 7.53
N VAL A 64 -3.16 18.09 8.43
CA VAL A 64 -2.94 17.87 9.86
C VAL A 64 -4.16 17.18 10.48
N ARG A 65 -3.94 15.96 10.98
CA ARG A 65 -4.99 15.13 11.56
C ARG A 65 -5.40 15.60 12.95
N TYR A 66 -4.43 15.88 13.81
CA TYR A 66 -4.61 16.32 15.20
C TYR A 66 -4.02 17.72 15.40
N PRO A 67 -4.78 18.79 15.13
CA PRO A 67 -4.30 20.16 15.31
C PRO A 67 -4.10 20.53 16.78
N ASP A 68 -4.86 19.89 17.68
CA ASP A 68 -4.73 19.99 19.12
C ASP A 68 -4.59 18.57 19.69
N ILE A 69 -3.36 18.20 20.06
CA ILE A 69 -3.01 16.90 20.63
C ILE A 69 -3.55 16.77 22.06
N ASP A 70 -3.68 17.87 22.79
CA ASP A 70 -4.13 17.84 24.18
C ASP A 70 -5.64 17.63 24.27
N ALA A 71 -6.39 18.03 23.24
CA ALA A 71 -7.80 17.68 23.05
C ALA A 71 -8.05 16.21 22.67
N VAL A 72 -7.01 15.44 22.34
CA VAL A 72 -7.14 13.98 22.09
C VAL A 72 -7.26 13.23 23.42
N SER A 73 -8.06 12.16 23.43
CA SER A 73 -8.20 11.27 24.58
C SER A 73 -6.84 10.76 25.08
N ALA A 74 -6.71 10.52 26.38
CA ALA A 74 -5.44 10.16 26.98
C ALA A 74 -4.84 8.89 26.37
N GLU A 75 -5.70 7.96 25.97
CA GLU A 75 -5.39 6.66 25.38
C GLU A 75 -4.79 6.80 23.98
N LEU A 76 -5.25 7.78 23.20
CA LEU A 76 -4.80 8.02 21.82
C LEU A 76 -3.70 9.07 21.71
N ARG A 77 -3.46 9.85 22.76
CA ARG A 77 -2.46 10.92 22.76
C ARG A 77 -1.04 10.43 22.37
N PRO A 78 -0.55 9.25 22.82
CA PRO A 78 0.73 8.72 22.38
C PRO A 78 0.77 8.50 20.86
N LEU A 79 -0.24 7.83 20.30
CA LEU A 79 -0.37 7.66 18.86
C LEU A 79 -0.45 9.00 18.12
N ALA A 80 -1.28 9.94 18.59
CA ALA A 80 -1.44 11.26 17.98
C ALA A 80 -0.12 12.03 17.88
N ARG A 81 0.75 11.93 18.90
CA ARG A 81 2.10 12.54 18.88
C ARG A 81 2.98 11.95 17.78
N VAL A 82 2.98 10.63 17.63
CA VAL A 82 3.74 9.96 16.55
C VAL A 82 3.20 10.36 15.19
N LEU A 83 1.88 10.28 14.99
CA LEU A 83 1.24 10.63 13.72
C LEU A 83 1.49 12.10 13.35
N SER A 84 1.58 13.01 14.33
CA SER A 84 1.88 14.43 14.05
C SER A 84 3.26 14.69 13.43
N ARG A 85 4.19 13.74 13.57
CA ARG A 85 5.55 13.77 13.00
C ARG A 85 5.66 13.10 11.63
N GLN A 86 4.58 12.47 11.17
CA GLN A 86 4.56 11.75 9.89
C GLN A 86 4.26 12.69 8.74
N MET A 87 4.99 12.53 7.63
CA MET A 87 4.76 13.26 6.38
C MET A 87 3.30 13.24 5.93
N LEU A 88 2.58 12.12 6.15
CA LEU A 88 1.17 11.98 5.78
C LEU A 88 0.27 13.06 6.41
N TYR A 89 0.62 13.54 7.61
CA TYR A 89 -0.16 14.49 8.39
C TYR A 89 0.55 15.84 8.58
N SER A 90 1.57 16.12 7.76
CA SER A 90 2.29 17.38 7.75
C SER A 90 1.87 18.25 6.57
N ASP A 91 2.00 19.56 6.72
CA ASP A 91 1.84 20.52 5.63
C ASP A 91 3.21 21.07 5.18
N ALA A 92 3.23 21.94 4.17
CA ALA A 92 4.45 22.67 3.83
C ALA A 92 4.88 23.62 4.97
N PRO A 93 6.19 23.78 5.23
CA PRO A 93 7.32 23.22 4.49
C PRO A 93 7.72 21.79 4.90
N ASP A 94 7.32 21.32 6.09
CA ASP A 94 7.78 20.05 6.67
C ASP A 94 7.47 18.83 5.79
N HIS A 95 6.28 18.80 5.19
CA HIS A 95 5.91 17.76 4.23
C HIS A 95 6.93 17.61 3.11
N GLY A 96 7.40 18.73 2.53
CA GLY A 96 8.37 18.71 1.43
C GLY A 96 9.72 18.16 1.85
N ARG A 97 10.21 18.57 3.03
CA ARG A 97 11.45 18.09 3.65
C ARG A 97 11.38 16.57 3.90
N LEU A 98 10.36 16.11 4.61
CA LEU A 98 10.17 14.69 4.94
C LEU A 98 10.00 13.83 3.67
N ARG A 99 9.22 14.30 2.70
CA ARG A 99 9.03 13.60 1.42
C ARG A 99 10.33 13.42 0.66
N SER A 100 11.16 14.46 0.62
CA SER A 100 12.45 14.41 -0.06
C SER A 100 13.35 13.30 0.52
N LEU A 101 13.34 13.12 1.83
CA LEU A 101 14.12 12.06 2.50
C LEU A 101 13.65 10.67 2.08
N LEU A 102 12.35 10.39 2.19
CA LEU A 102 11.78 9.07 1.93
C LEU A 102 11.78 8.70 0.44
N SER A 103 11.66 9.68 -0.45
CA SER A 103 11.53 9.44 -1.90
C SER A 103 12.73 8.72 -2.54
N ARG A 104 13.90 8.77 -1.91
CA ARG A 104 15.11 8.08 -2.36
C ARG A 104 14.94 6.56 -2.38
N ALA A 105 14.09 6.01 -1.50
CA ALA A 105 13.78 4.58 -1.44
C ALA A 105 12.77 4.13 -2.51
N PHE A 106 12.08 5.07 -3.16
CA PHE A 106 11.01 4.79 -4.13
C PHE A 106 11.37 5.27 -5.54
N THR A 107 12.67 5.36 -5.85
CA THR A 107 13.10 5.67 -7.22
C THR A 107 12.72 4.53 -8.17
N PRO A 108 12.50 4.80 -9.47
CA PRO A 108 12.24 3.76 -10.47
C PRO A 108 13.25 2.61 -10.46
N ARG A 109 14.54 2.93 -10.24
CA ARG A 109 15.60 1.92 -10.14
C ARG A 109 15.45 1.06 -8.89
N ALA A 110 15.20 1.66 -7.73
CA ALA A 110 15.01 0.93 -6.48
C ALA A 110 13.77 0.03 -6.55
N VAL A 111 12.65 0.55 -7.05
CA VAL A 111 11.42 -0.23 -7.24
C VAL A 111 11.63 -1.36 -8.26
N GLY A 112 12.27 -1.08 -9.40
CA GLY A 112 12.54 -2.09 -10.42
C GLY A 112 13.41 -3.25 -9.93
N ALA A 113 14.35 -2.99 -9.01
CA ALA A 113 15.19 -4.02 -8.40
C ALA A 113 14.39 -5.03 -7.54
N LEU A 114 13.18 -4.67 -7.09
CA LEU A 114 12.31 -5.55 -6.30
C LEU A 114 11.53 -6.55 -7.15
N SER A 115 11.43 -6.35 -8.47
CA SER A 115 10.58 -7.16 -9.37
C SER A 115 10.88 -8.66 -9.26
N GLY A 116 12.14 -9.07 -9.35
CA GLY A 116 12.51 -10.49 -9.27
C GLY A 116 12.17 -11.12 -7.91
N ARG A 117 12.26 -10.34 -6.83
CA ARG A 117 11.91 -10.79 -5.47
C ARG A 117 10.41 -10.93 -5.28
N ILE A 118 9.63 -9.96 -5.79
CA ILE A 118 8.16 -10.01 -5.78
C ILE A 118 7.69 -11.25 -6.56
N SER A 119 8.21 -11.46 -7.78
CA SER A 119 7.87 -12.65 -8.58
C SER A 119 8.20 -13.95 -7.86
N ALA A 120 9.38 -14.06 -7.25
CA ALA A 120 9.76 -15.26 -6.49
C ALA A 120 8.83 -15.52 -5.29
N ALA A 121 8.43 -14.48 -4.56
CA ALA A 121 7.50 -14.61 -3.44
C ALA A 121 6.11 -15.07 -3.91
N VAL A 122 5.61 -14.51 -5.01
CA VAL A 122 4.34 -14.93 -5.63
C VAL A 122 4.43 -16.39 -6.10
N ASP A 123 5.50 -16.77 -6.80
CA ASP A 123 5.72 -18.14 -7.26
C ASP A 123 5.73 -19.14 -6.10
N GLN A 124 6.40 -18.83 -4.99
CA GLN A 124 6.43 -19.69 -3.80
C GLN A 124 5.04 -19.91 -3.17
N VAL A 125 4.18 -18.90 -3.18
CA VAL A 125 2.80 -19.05 -2.70
C VAL A 125 2.01 -19.94 -3.65
N LEU A 126 2.09 -19.69 -4.95
CA LEU A 126 1.34 -20.45 -5.95
C LEU A 126 1.83 -21.90 -6.08
N ASP A 127 3.12 -22.15 -5.93
CA ASP A 127 3.69 -23.51 -5.93
C ASP A 127 3.24 -24.32 -4.71
N ARG A 128 3.06 -23.69 -3.54
CA ARG A 128 2.49 -24.35 -2.36
C ARG A 128 1.00 -24.68 -2.51
N ALA A 129 0.25 -23.81 -3.18
CA ALA A 129 -1.18 -24.02 -3.42
C ALA A 129 -1.47 -25.00 -4.58
N ALA A 130 -0.52 -25.16 -5.53
CA ALA A 130 -0.72 -25.96 -6.74
C ALA A 130 -1.19 -27.42 -6.49
N PRO A 131 -0.66 -28.17 -5.50
CA PRO A 131 -1.06 -29.56 -5.27
C PRO A 131 -2.46 -29.72 -4.69
N THR A 132 -2.95 -28.73 -3.94
CA THR A 132 -4.26 -28.76 -3.28
C THR A 132 -5.36 -28.14 -4.15
N GLY A 133 -4.98 -27.27 -5.10
CA GLY A 133 -5.93 -26.52 -5.91
C GLY A 133 -6.74 -25.51 -5.09
N ARG A 134 -6.19 -25.04 -3.95
CA ARG A 134 -6.87 -24.14 -3.01
C ARG A 134 -5.91 -23.05 -2.53
N LEU A 135 -6.42 -21.83 -2.41
CA LEU A 135 -5.66 -20.66 -1.95
C LEU A 135 -6.61 -19.66 -1.27
N ASP A 136 -6.26 -19.15 -0.09
CA ASP A 136 -6.80 -17.88 0.39
C ASP A 136 -5.94 -16.73 -0.14
N VAL A 137 -6.44 -16.05 -1.17
CA VAL A 137 -5.70 -14.98 -1.86
C VAL A 137 -5.34 -13.85 -0.90
N VAL A 138 -6.17 -13.56 0.11
CA VAL A 138 -5.87 -12.49 1.06
C VAL A 138 -4.81 -12.95 2.05
N ALA A 139 -5.08 -14.06 2.75
CA ALA A 139 -4.25 -14.50 3.87
C ALA A 139 -2.89 -15.05 3.42
N GLU A 140 -2.84 -15.76 2.29
CA GLU A 140 -1.63 -16.49 1.86
C GLU A 140 -0.81 -15.73 0.82
N LEU A 141 -1.39 -14.75 0.11
CA LEU A 141 -0.72 -13.97 -0.93
C LEU A 141 -0.72 -12.46 -0.64
N ALA A 142 -1.90 -11.85 -0.58
CA ALA A 142 -2.05 -10.39 -0.58
C ALA A 142 -1.49 -9.72 0.69
N ARG A 143 -1.63 -10.35 1.86
CA ARG A 143 -1.09 -9.84 3.13
C ARG A 143 0.43 -10.07 3.27
N PRO A 144 0.97 -11.28 3.07
CA PRO A 144 2.39 -11.52 3.29
C PRO A 144 3.30 -10.86 2.24
N LEU A 145 2.85 -10.72 0.98
CA LEU A 145 3.71 -10.19 -0.10
C LEU A 145 4.13 -8.72 0.14
N PRO A 146 3.22 -7.75 0.30
CA PRO A 146 3.59 -6.35 0.48
C PRO A 146 4.31 -6.10 1.80
N LEU A 147 3.96 -6.85 2.84
CA LEU A 147 4.67 -6.83 4.10
C LEU A 147 6.13 -7.25 3.92
N ALA A 148 6.37 -8.35 3.19
CA ALA A 148 7.72 -8.80 2.91
C ALA A 148 8.52 -7.72 2.15
N VAL A 149 7.93 -7.15 1.11
CA VAL A 149 8.56 -6.13 0.27
C VAL A 149 8.92 -4.87 1.07
N ILE A 150 7.99 -4.35 1.88
CA ILE A 150 8.28 -3.14 2.68
C ILE A 150 9.28 -3.43 3.80
N CYS A 151 9.23 -4.62 4.41
CA CYS A 151 10.23 -5.06 5.38
C CYS A 151 11.62 -5.14 4.75
N ASP A 152 11.74 -5.62 3.50
CA ASP A 152 13.00 -5.62 2.77
C ASP A 152 13.55 -4.22 2.52
N LEU A 153 12.68 -3.29 2.13
CA LEU A 153 13.04 -1.88 1.94
C LEU A 153 13.52 -1.26 3.26
N LEU A 154 12.93 -1.63 4.40
CA LEU A 154 13.30 -1.14 5.73
C LEU A 154 14.49 -1.89 6.36
N GLY A 155 14.96 -2.99 5.77
CA GLY A 155 16.01 -3.83 6.35
C GLY A 155 15.55 -4.72 7.52
N VAL A 156 14.24 -4.99 7.60
CA VAL A 156 13.64 -5.83 8.64
C VAL A 156 13.89 -7.32 8.34
N PRO A 157 14.55 -8.08 9.24
CA PRO A 157 14.76 -9.51 9.10
C PRO A 157 13.47 -10.31 8.94
N GLU A 158 13.52 -11.41 8.18
CA GLU A 158 12.36 -12.26 7.91
C GLU A 158 11.68 -12.80 9.18
N ARG A 159 12.48 -13.21 10.17
CA ARG A 159 12.02 -13.73 11.47
C ARG A 159 11.13 -12.77 12.27
N ASP A 160 11.21 -11.46 12.00
CA ASP A 160 10.52 -10.44 12.78
C ASP A 160 9.23 -9.94 12.08
N ARG A 161 8.99 -10.34 10.82
CA ARG A 161 7.90 -9.79 9.99
C ARG A 161 6.51 -10.08 10.54
N SER A 162 6.29 -11.29 11.07
CA SER A 162 4.99 -11.65 11.67
C SER A 162 4.64 -10.76 12.86
N THR A 163 5.64 -10.39 13.65
CA THR A 163 5.48 -9.48 14.78
C THR A 163 5.11 -8.07 14.30
N LEU A 164 5.79 -7.55 13.27
CA LEU A 164 5.45 -6.25 12.69
C LEU A 164 4.06 -6.22 12.05
N SER A 165 3.64 -7.33 11.43
CA SER A 165 2.27 -7.48 10.93
C SER A 165 1.25 -7.33 12.07
N ALA A 166 1.46 -8.05 13.17
CA ALA A 166 0.54 -8.04 14.30
C ALA A 166 0.45 -6.67 14.99
N TRP A 167 1.55 -5.91 15.02
CA TRP A 167 1.55 -4.53 15.53
C TRP A 167 0.89 -3.52 14.59
N SER A 168 0.79 -3.85 13.29
CA SER A 168 0.18 -2.95 12.31
C SER A 168 -1.34 -2.96 12.37
N ASP A 169 -1.97 -4.10 12.69
CA ASP A 169 -3.44 -4.23 12.69
C ASP A 169 -4.14 -3.24 13.64
N PRO A 170 -3.75 -3.09 14.94
CA PRO A 170 -4.39 -2.11 15.83
C PRO A 170 -4.21 -0.66 15.37
N VAL A 171 -3.06 -0.35 14.77
CA VAL A 171 -2.79 1.01 14.26
C VAL A 171 -3.64 1.29 13.01
N ALA A 172 -3.76 0.33 12.09
CA ALA A 172 -4.59 0.44 10.91
C ALA A 172 -6.07 0.63 11.29
N ALA A 173 -6.56 -0.13 12.27
CA ALA A 173 -7.91 0.04 12.83
C ALA A 173 -8.11 1.45 13.42
N ALA A 174 -7.13 1.96 14.17
CA ALA A 174 -7.18 3.31 14.74
C ALA A 174 -7.14 4.43 13.68
N ILE A 175 -6.48 4.18 12.55
CA ILE A 175 -6.51 5.09 11.41
C ILE A 175 -7.88 5.00 10.72
N GLY A 176 -8.39 3.80 10.48
CA GLY A 176 -9.59 3.54 9.67
C GLY A 176 -10.95 3.77 10.35
N SER A 177 -10.99 3.87 11.67
CA SER A 177 -12.24 4.03 12.42
C SER A 177 -12.55 5.50 12.76
N SER A 178 -13.84 5.86 12.66
CA SER A 178 -14.37 7.13 13.18
C SER A 178 -14.63 7.11 14.68
N ARG A 179 -14.67 5.94 15.31
CA ARG A 179 -14.91 5.73 16.74
C ARG A 179 -14.04 4.59 17.23
N LEU A 180 -13.09 4.90 18.08
CA LEU A 180 -12.33 3.91 18.82
C LEU A 180 -12.83 3.93 20.25
N ASP A 181 -12.98 2.75 20.85
CA ASP A 181 -13.11 2.68 22.29
C ASP A 181 -11.75 2.85 22.99
N GLU A 182 -11.78 2.92 24.32
CA GLU A 182 -10.58 3.12 25.13
C GLU A 182 -9.58 1.95 25.03
N GLU A 183 -10.06 0.73 24.78
CA GLU A 183 -9.21 -0.45 24.67
C GLU A 183 -8.50 -0.46 23.30
N GLU A 184 -9.24 -0.22 22.23
CA GLU A 184 -8.73 -0.08 20.86
C GLU A 184 -7.70 1.06 20.79
N GLY A 185 -8.00 2.21 21.41
CA GLY A 185 -7.07 3.34 21.47
C GLY A 185 -5.76 2.99 22.21
N ARG A 186 -5.85 2.29 23.35
CA ARG A 186 -4.67 1.83 24.08
C ARG A 186 -3.88 0.79 23.30
N ALA A 187 -4.55 -0.14 22.62
CA ALA A 187 -3.91 -1.16 21.80
C ALA A 187 -3.11 -0.54 20.65
N ALA A 188 -3.70 0.43 19.93
CA ALA A 188 -3.02 1.15 18.86
C ALA A 188 -1.82 1.96 19.34
N SER A 189 -1.96 2.66 20.47
CA SER A 189 -0.84 3.39 21.09
C SER A 189 0.30 2.46 21.52
N ARG A 190 0.00 1.30 22.14
CA ARG A 190 1.01 0.29 22.50
C ARG A 190 1.71 -0.28 21.28
N ALA A 191 0.96 -0.71 20.27
CA ALA A 191 1.52 -1.32 19.08
C ALA A 191 2.41 -0.34 18.28
N MET A 192 2.03 0.94 18.23
CA MET A 192 2.88 1.99 17.65
C MET A 192 4.17 2.15 18.46
N GLN A 193 4.10 2.16 19.79
CA GLN A 193 5.29 2.27 20.64
C GLN A 193 6.23 1.08 20.45
N GLU A 194 5.71 -0.15 20.44
CA GLU A 194 6.48 -1.38 20.19
C GLU A 194 7.16 -1.35 18.81
N THR A 195 6.45 -0.86 17.79
CA THR A 195 7.01 -0.64 16.45
C THR A 195 8.17 0.36 16.48
N LEU A 196 8.02 1.49 17.16
CA LEU A 196 9.09 2.51 17.25
C LEU A 196 10.31 2.01 18.03
N ASP A 197 10.10 1.26 19.12
CA ASP A 197 11.18 0.70 19.92
C ASP A 197 11.96 -0.35 19.13
N TYR A 198 11.27 -1.20 18.37
CA TYR A 198 11.90 -2.13 17.44
C TYR A 198 12.69 -1.40 16.35
N LEU A 199 12.10 -0.41 15.68
CA LEU A 199 12.78 0.35 14.64
C LEU A 199 14.00 1.11 15.20
N ARG A 200 13.92 1.61 16.44
CA ARG A 200 15.07 2.23 17.12
C ARG A 200 16.18 1.22 17.36
N GLN A 201 15.87 0.00 17.80
CA GLN A 201 16.85 -1.07 17.97
C GLN A 201 17.46 -1.48 16.61
N LEU A 202 16.63 -1.62 15.58
CA LEU A 202 17.05 -1.99 14.23
C LEU A 202 18.00 -0.94 13.63
N LEU A 203 17.75 0.35 13.88
CA LEU A 203 18.62 1.43 13.42
C LEU A 203 19.85 1.66 14.32
N GLY A 204 19.75 1.36 15.62
CA GLY A 204 20.83 1.55 16.60
C GLY A 204 21.83 0.39 16.72
N GLY A 205 21.56 -0.77 16.12
CA GLY A 205 22.45 -1.93 16.16
C GLY A 205 23.67 -1.79 15.25
N GLU A 206 24.87 -1.79 15.85
CA GLU A 206 26.13 -2.25 15.25
C GLU A 206 26.04 -3.74 14.89
N GLY A 207 26.87 -4.19 13.95
CA GLY A 207 26.85 -5.54 13.39
C GLY A 207 26.72 -6.66 14.42
N GLY A 208 25.64 -7.44 14.31
CA GLY A 208 25.43 -8.65 15.08
C GLY A 208 26.28 -9.81 14.57
N GLU A 209 27.58 -9.80 14.86
CA GLU A 209 28.40 -11.00 15.11
C GLU A 209 29.40 -10.68 16.24
N GLY A 210 28.90 -10.73 17.47
CA GLY A 210 29.69 -10.73 18.70
C GLY A 210 29.34 -11.96 19.53
N GLY A 211 29.58 -13.14 18.96
CA GLY A 211 29.60 -14.40 19.69
C GLY A 211 31.03 -14.92 19.70
N GLU A 212 31.73 -14.74 20.82
CA GLU A 212 32.99 -15.43 21.08
C GLU A 212 32.74 -16.95 21.02
N GLY A 213 33.24 -17.57 19.95
CA GLY A 213 33.29 -19.00 19.76
C GLY A 213 34.52 -19.32 18.92
N GLU A 214 35.59 -19.71 19.59
CA GLU A 214 36.74 -20.37 18.97
C GLU A 214 36.25 -21.67 18.31
N ASP A 215 36.05 -21.69 16.99
CA ASP A 215 36.56 -22.76 16.11
C ASP A 215 36.39 -22.39 14.63
N GLY A 216 37.39 -22.72 13.83
CA GLY A 216 37.46 -22.36 12.41
C GLY A 216 36.51 -23.21 11.56
N GLY A 217 35.60 -22.54 10.85
CA GLY A 217 34.76 -23.15 9.81
C GLY A 217 34.49 -22.14 8.69
N GLU A 218 34.72 -22.56 7.44
CA GLU A 218 34.60 -21.77 6.22
C GLU A 218 33.28 -20.97 6.16
N ARG A 219 33.42 -19.64 6.01
CA ARG A 219 32.31 -18.76 5.65
C ARG A 219 31.81 -19.14 4.25
N ALA A 220 30.59 -19.64 4.17
CA ALA A 220 29.86 -19.76 2.92
C ALA A 220 29.57 -18.35 2.37
N GLU A 221 30.21 -18.01 1.25
CA GLU A 221 29.89 -16.85 0.43
C GLU A 221 28.43 -16.97 -0.06
N GLY A 222 27.52 -16.16 0.49
CA GLY A 222 26.10 -16.27 0.15
C GLY A 222 25.18 -15.27 0.85
N GLY A 223 25.55 -14.00 0.90
CA GLY A 223 24.70 -12.93 1.42
C GLY A 223 25.16 -11.59 0.86
N GLY A 224 24.57 -11.18 -0.27
CA GLY A 224 24.93 -9.93 -0.92
C GLY A 224 24.67 -8.73 0.00
N ASP A 225 25.72 -7.94 0.20
CA ASP A 225 25.73 -6.61 0.81
C ASP A 225 24.58 -5.76 0.21
N ALA A 226 23.61 -5.32 1.01
CA ALA A 226 22.35 -4.75 0.51
C ALA A 226 22.47 -3.23 0.28
N PRO A 227 22.61 -2.74 -0.97
CA PRO A 227 22.82 -1.30 -1.25
C PRO A 227 21.51 -0.50 -1.27
N HIS A 228 20.42 -1.02 -0.68
CA HIS A 228 19.04 -0.60 -0.99
C HIS A 228 18.10 -0.47 0.22
N THR A 229 18.59 -0.63 1.44
CA THR A 229 17.75 -0.43 2.63
C THR A 229 17.59 1.07 2.92
N LEU A 230 16.48 1.45 3.56
CA LEU A 230 16.27 2.81 4.05
C LEU A 230 17.43 3.25 4.97
N ARG A 231 18.05 2.29 5.69
CA ARG A 231 19.26 2.48 6.48
C ARG A 231 20.46 2.97 5.64
N ALA A 232 20.72 2.35 4.49
CA ALA A 232 21.76 2.78 3.55
C ALA A 232 21.42 4.14 2.91
N LEU A 233 20.14 4.40 2.61
CA LEU A 233 19.69 5.65 1.98
C LEU A 233 19.71 6.87 2.91
N LEU A 234 19.68 6.63 4.21
CA LEU A 234 19.80 7.64 5.26
C LEU A 234 21.25 7.87 5.70
N GLY A 235 22.21 7.13 5.13
CA GLY A 235 23.64 7.27 5.45
C GLY A 235 23.98 6.83 6.88
N ILE A 236 23.24 5.86 7.43
CA ILE A 236 23.43 5.37 8.81
C ILE A 236 24.56 4.31 8.88
N ASP A 237 24.94 3.70 7.76
CA ASP A 237 26.05 2.75 7.69
C ASP A 237 27.33 3.43 7.16
N GLY A 238 28.34 3.54 8.02
CA GLY A 238 29.75 3.58 7.63
C GLY A 238 30.46 4.94 7.70
N ALA A 239 31.47 4.98 8.57
CA ALA A 239 32.55 5.96 8.57
C ALA A 239 33.31 5.99 7.23
N ASP A 240 33.90 7.16 6.96
CA ASP A 240 34.83 7.51 5.87
C ASP A 240 34.24 7.90 4.50
N GLY A 241 34.34 9.21 4.20
CA GLY A 241 34.69 9.67 2.86
C GLY A 241 33.77 10.67 2.17
N ALA A 242 33.89 11.94 2.56
CA ALA A 242 33.78 13.15 1.73
C ALA A 242 32.96 13.09 0.43
N ASP A 243 31.70 13.54 0.50
CA ASP A 243 31.17 14.66 -0.31
C ASP A 243 29.81 15.11 0.27
N GLY A 244 29.72 16.38 0.64
CA GLY A 244 28.72 16.98 1.53
C GLY A 244 27.24 16.73 1.20
N ALA A 245 26.60 15.90 2.02
CA ALA A 245 25.20 16.01 2.48
C ALA A 245 24.95 15.20 3.77
N GLY A 246 25.97 15.09 4.63
CA GLY A 246 25.86 14.43 5.92
C GLY A 246 25.14 15.33 6.93
N ILE A 247 24.27 14.74 7.74
CA ILE A 247 23.62 15.42 8.86
C ILE A 247 24.75 15.85 9.82
N GLY A 248 25.09 17.13 9.85
CA GLY A 248 25.94 17.72 10.88
C GLY A 248 25.09 17.96 12.12
N VAL A 249 25.24 17.12 13.14
CA VAL A 249 24.24 17.02 14.23
C VAL A 249 24.75 17.56 15.57
N SER A 250 23.93 18.37 16.26
CA SER A 250 24.14 18.83 17.64
C SER A 250 23.01 18.35 18.58
N GLY A 251 23.35 18.03 19.83
CA GLY A 251 22.64 17.08 20.74
C GLY A 251 21.23 17.42 21.26
N GLY A 252 20.50 18.39 20.67
CA GLY A 252 19.06 18.62 20.94
C GLY A 252 18.17 18.49 19.70
N GLU A 253 18.76 18.68 18.51
CA GLU A 253 18.12 18.45 17.21
C GLU A 253 18.22 16.97 16.81
N GLN A 254 19.26 16.25 17.29
CA GLN A 254 19.47 14.81 17.09
C GLN A 254 18.26 13.93 17.43
N ASP A 255 17.70 14.11 18.64
CA ASP A 255 16.58 13.30 19.12
C ASP A 255 15.28 13.58 18.33
N ARG A 256 15.08 14.82 17.87
CA ARG A 256 13.90 15.18 17.08
C ARG A 256 13.97 14.60 15.67
N ASP A 257 15.13 14.66 15.02
CA ASP A 257 15.31 14.10 13.67
C ASP A 257 15.19 12.57 13.66
N LEU A 258 15.71 11.89 14.69
CA LEU A 258 15.55 10.44 14.84
C LEU A 258 14.08 10.07 15.08
N ASP A 259 13.39 10.79 15.95
CA ASP A 259 11.97 10.56 16.23
C ASP A 259 11.09 10.78 15.00
N GLU A 260 11.36 11.82 14.20
CA GLU A 260 10.70 12.06 12.92
C GLU A 260 10.98 10.92 11.94
N LEU A 261 12.24 10.49 11.84
CA LEU A 261 12.62 9.38 10.99
C LEU A 261 11.89 8.09 11.37
N LEU A 262 11.92 7.71 12.65
CA LEU A 262 11.25 6.51 13.16
C LEU A 262 9.74 6.56 12.90
N ALA A 263 9.10 7.71 13.12
CA ALA A 263 7.69 7.90 12.83
C ALA A 263 7.37 7.69 11.34
N ASN A 264 8.26 8.14 10.45
CA ASN A 264 8.11 7.97 9.01
C ASN A 264 8.47 6.55 8.52
N CYS A 265 9.40 5.85 9.16
CA CYS A 265 9.62 4.42 8.93
C CYS A 265 8.36 3.60 9.30
N ALA A 266 7.74 3.91 10.45
CA ALA A 266 6.47 3.30 10.86
C ALA A 266 5.33 3.64 9.88
N LEU A 267 5.28 4.87 9.36
CA LEU A 267 4.36 5.24 8.28
C LEU A 267 4.54 4.34 7.05
N LEU A 268 5.78 4.19 6.58
CA LEU A 268 6.08 3.38 5.39
C LEU A 268 5.68 1.92 5.59
N LEU A 269 6.02 1.35 6.76
CA LEU A 269 5.63 0.00 7.14
C LEU A 269 4.11 -0.16 7.03
N ILE A 270 3.33 0.63 7.78
CA ILE A 270 1.87 0.45 7.89
C ILE A 270 1.16 0.80 6.58
N ALA A 271 1.48 1.94 5.97
CA ALA A 271 0.82 2.40 4.75
C ALA A 271 1.17 1.52 3.53
N GLY A 272 2.38 0.96 3.51
CA GLY A 272 2.89 0.18 2.38
C GLY A 272 2.28 -1.20 2.24
N HIS A 273 1.94 -1.89 3.34
CA HIS A 273 1.43 -3.27 3.23
C HIS A 273 -0.09 -3.37 3.25
N GLU A 274 -0.80 -2.67 4.14
CA GLU A 274 -2.26 -2.81 4.27
C GLU A 274 -2.99 -2.37 2.98
N THR A 275 -2.59 -1.24 2.39
CA THR A 275 -3.27 -0.73 1.19
C THR A 275 -3.04 -1.61 -0.05
N THR A 276 -1.84 -2.17 -0.21
CA THR A 276 -1.55 -3.12 -1.30
C THR A 276 -2.24 -4.46 -1.08
N THR A 277 -2.33 -4.93 0.18
CA THR A 277 -3.10 -6.13 0.56
C THR A 277 -4.54 -6.00 0.08
N HIS A 278 -5.18 -4.88 0.42
CA HIS A 278 -6.54 -4.60 -0.01
C HIS A 278 -6.67 -4.49 -1.53
N PHE A 279 -5.71 -3.83 -2.19
CA PHE A 279 -5.73 -3.72 -3.65
C PHE A 279 -5.70 -5.11 -4.31
N ILE A 280 -4.75 -5.97 -3.95
CA ILE A 280 -4.63 -7.31 -4.53
C ILE A 280 -5.90 -8.12 -4.29
N GLY A 281 -6.42 -8.12 -3.05
CA GLY A 281 -7.66 -8.83 -2.72
C GLY A 281 -8.89 -8.32 -3.50
N ASN A 282 -9.07 -7.00 -3.56
CA ASN A 282 -10.17 -6.38 -4.29
C ASN A 282 -10.07 -6.63 -5.80
N ALA A 283 -8.86 -6.54 -6.36
CA ALA A 283 -8.58 -6.81 -7.76
C ALA A 283 -8.90 -8.26 -8.14
N ALA A 284 -8.46 -9.22 -7.32
CA ALA A 284 -8.77 -10.63 -7.51
C ALA A 284 -10.28 -10.90 -7.45
N LEU A 285 -10.98 -10.36 -6.45
CA LEU A 285 -12.44 -10.50 -6.34
C LEU A 285 -13.17 -9.85 -7.52
N ALA A 286 -12.72 -8.69 -7.99
CA ALA A 286 -13.30 -8.03 -9.15
C ALA A 286 -13.19 -8.91 -10.40
N LEU A 287 -12.03 -9.51 -10.66
CA LEU A 287 -11.83 -10.42 -11.80
C LEU A 287 -12.62 -11.74 -11.66
N LEU A 288 -12.77 -12.27 -10.44
CA LEU A 288 -13.62 -13.44 -10.17
C LEU A 288 -15.11 -13.18 -10.38
N ARG A 289 -15.56 -11.94 -10.14
CA ARG A 289 -16.95 -11.49 -10.39
C ARG A 289 -17.20 -11.13 -11.86
N HIS A 290 -16.15 -10.86 -12.63
CA HIS A 290 -16.19 -10.48 -14.05
C HIS A 290 -15.25 -11.37 -14.87
N PRO A 291 -15.58 -12.66 -15.04
CA PRO A 291 -14.69 -13.64 -15.69
C PRO A 291 -14.34 -13.25 -17.13
N GLU A 292 -15.21 -12.54 -17.85
CA GLU A 292 -14.95 -12.01 -19.19
C GLU A 292 -13.84 -10.95 -19.21
N ALA A 293 -13.66 -10.22 -18.10
CA ALA A 293 -12.54 -9.29 -17.93
C ALA A 293 -11.24 -10.07 -17.68
N ALA A 294 -11.28 -11.12 -16.86
CA ALA A 294 -10.13 -12.01 -16.63
C ALA A 294 -9.69 -12.70 -17.93
N ASP A 295 -10.63 -13.23 -18.73
CA ASP A 295 -10.33 -13.86 -20.02
C ASP A 295 -9.69 -12.89 -21.01
N ARG A 296 -10.14 -11.63 -21.01
CA ARG A 296 -9.52 -10.58 -21.84
C ARG A 296 -8.06 -10.35 -21.46
N LEU A 297 -7.74 -10.31 -20.16
CA LEU A 297 -6.36 -10.13 -19.70
C LEU A 297 -5.49 -11.35 -20.02
N ARG A 298 -6.03 -12.57 -19.93
CA ARG A 298 -5.32 -13.78 -20.37
C ARG A 298 -5.00 -13.75 -21.87
N ALA A 299 -5.96 -13.31 -22.68
CA ALA A 299 -5.79 -13.21 -24.13
C ALA A 299 -4.88 -12.04 -24.55
N ARG A 300 -4.84 -10.97 -23.74
CA ARG A 300 -4.08 -9.74 -23.99
C ARG A 300 -3.29 -9.30 -22.73
N PRO A 301 -2.20 -10.00 -22.38
CA PRO A 301 -1.41 -9.68 -21.18
C PRO A 301 -0.79 -8.27 -21.22
N GLU A 302 -0.63 -7.68 -22.42
CA GLU A 302 -0.16 -6.30 -22.57
C GLU A 302 -1.10 -5.25 -21.94
N LEU A 303 -2.35 -5.62 -21.60
CA LEU A 303 -3.31 -4.76 -20.92
C LEU A 303 -3.13 -4.71 -19.40
N ILE A 304 -2.31 -5.58 -18.79
CA ILE A 304 -2.12 -5.64 -17.33
C ILE A 304 -1.77 -4.28 -16.71
N PRO A 305 -0.84 -3.45 -17.24
CA PRO A 305 -0.58 -2.13 -16.67
C PRO A 305 -1.82 -1.23 -16.61
N ALA A 306 -2.63 -1.22 -17.67
CA ALA A 306 -3.87 -0.44 -17.70
C ALA A 306 -4.95 -1.06 -16.80
N ALA A 307 -4.96 -2.39 -16.67
CA ALA A 307 -5.86 -3.10 -15.78
C ALA A 307 -5.58 -2.78 -14.31
N VAL A 308 -4.32 -2.63 -13.91
CA VAL A 308 -3.95 -2.18 -12.56
C VAL A 308 -4.59 -0.81 -12.26
N GLU A 309 -4.47 0.17 -13.15
CA GLU A 309 -5.09 1.49 -12.95
C GLU A 309 -6.63 1.40 -12.91
N GLU A 310 -7.23 0.61 -13.79
CA GLU A 310 -8.69 0.44 -13.82
C GLU A 310 -9.21 -0.29 -12.58
N LEU A 311 -8.49 -1.29 -12.05
CA LEU A 311 -8.87 -2.00 -10.83
C LEU A 311 -8.70 -1.12 -9.59
N LEU A 312 -7.66 -0.27 -9.54
CA LEU A 312 -7.49 0.75 -8.50
C LEU A 312 -8.60 1.81 -8.53
N ARG A 313 -9.03 2.24 -9.73
CA ARG A 313 -10.19 3.11 -9.90
C ARG A 313 -11.47 2.40 -9.46
N TYR A 314 -11.69 1.20 -9.99
CA TYR A 314 -12.92 0.45 -9.82
C TYR A 314 -13.15 0.09 -8.35
N ASP A 315 -12.18 -0.49 -7.65
CA ASP A 315 -12.34 -0.85 -6.23
C ASP A 315 -11.15 -0.38 -5.38
N SER A 316 -11.13 0.92 -5.08
CA SER A 316 -9.99 1.57 -4.42
C SER A 316 -9.71 1.01 -3.02
N PRO A 317 -8.46 0.70 -2.66
CA PRO A 317 -8.14 0.27 -1.30
C PRO A 317 -8.32 1.40 -0.28
N VAL A 318 -8.02 2.65 -0.67
CA VAL A 318 -8.24 3.85 0.14
C VAL A 318 -9.53 4.52 -0.31
N GLN A 319 -10.50 4.60 0.61
CA GLN A 319 -11.84 5.12 0.37
C GLN A 319 -12.00 6.57 0.79
N LEU A 320 -11.19 7.06 1.72
CA LEU A 320 -11.37 8.36 2.33
C LEU A 320 -10.04 9.06 2.61
N MET A 321 -9.98 10.36 2.31
CA MET A 321 -8.95 11.27 2.80
C MET A 321 -9.61 12.38 3.64
N LEU A 322 -8.92 12.89 4.65
CA LEU A 322 -9.38 14.02 5.44
C LEU A 322 -8.56 15.27 5.12
N ARG A 323 -9.25 16.40 5.01
CA ARG A 323 -8.68 17.73 4.92
C ARG A 323 -9.35 18.68 5.89
N ARG A 324 -8.65 19.73 6.31
CA ARG A 324 -9.20 20.77 7.19
C ARG A 324 -9.03 22.15 6.59
N ALA A 325 -10.09 22.94 6.50
CA ALA A 325 -10.00 24.30 6.00
C ALA A 325 -9.13 25.15 6.94
N ARG A 326 -8.12 25.84 6.42
CA ARG A 326 -7.25 26.74 7.23
C ARG A 326 -7.94 28.05 7.58
N HIS A 327 -8.80 28.51 6.68
CA HIS A 327 -9.59 29.71 6.81
C HIS A 327 -10.93 29.48 6.14
N ASP A 328 -11.82 30.39 6.43
CA ASP A 328 -13.11 30.57 5.80
C ASP A 328 -13.00 30.68 4.26
N LEU A 329 -13.56 29.74 3.51
CA LEU A 329 -13.45 29.68 2.05
C LEU A 329 -14.70 29.06 1.39
N ASP A 330 -14.84 29.26 0.08
CA ASP A 330 -15.89 28.63 -0.72
C ASP A 330 -15.35 27.39 -1.46
N LEU A 331 -16.09 26.28 -1.38
CA LEU A 331 -15.82 25.03 -2.06
C LEU A 331 -17.13 24.53 -2.70
N ALA A 332 -17.16 24.33 -4.02
CA ALA A 332 -18.36 23.88 -4.76
C ALA A 332 -19.65 24.66 -4.39
N GLY A 333 -19.54 25.99 -4.25
CA GLY A 333 -20.68 26.84 -3.89
C GLY A 333 -21.17 26.71 -2.43
N ARG A 334 -20.39 26.05 -1.56
CA ARG A 334 -20.62 25.94 -0.12
C ARG A 334 -19.56 26.70 0.65
N ARG A 335 -19.99 27.41 1.69
CA ARG A 335 -19.09 28.08 2.64
C ARG A 335 -18.54 27.07 3.64
N ILE A 336 -17.22 26.89 3.62
CA ILE A 336 -16.48 26.06 4.57
C ILE A 336 -15.82 26.99 5.59
N ALA A 337 -16.17 26.84 6.86
CA ALA A 337 -15.60 27.64 7.92
C ALA A 337 -14.20 27.14 8.31
N ALA A 338 -13.35 28.05 8.81
CA ALA A 338 -12.03 27.71 9.33
C ALA A 338 -12.11 26.56 10.36
N GLY A 339 -11.21 25.59 10.25
CA GLY A 339 -11.15 24.43 11.13
C GLY A 339 -12.14 23.31 10.82
N GLN A 340 -13.11 23.50 9.92
CA GLN A 340 -14.02 22.42 9.53
C GLN A 340 -13.29 21.34 8.71
N ALA A 341 -13.65 20.08 8.98
CA ALA A 341 -13.15 18.94 8.23
C ALA A 341 -13.95 18.74 6.94
N VAL A 342 -13.25 18.33 5.88
CA VAL A 342 -13.80 17.86 4.61
C VAL A 342 -13.30 16.43 4.39
N LEU A 343 -14.24 15.50 4.35
CA LEU A 343 -14.04 14.09 4.08
C LEU A 343 -14.13 13.87 2.56
N LEU A 344 -13.02 13.52 1.94
CA LEU A 344 -12.90 13.30 0.50
C LEU A 344 -13.11 11.82 0.19
N VAL A 345 -14.26 11.45 -0.34
CA VAL A 345 -14.64 10.05 -0.57
C VAL A 345 -14.07 9.58 -1.92
N CYS A 346 -12.84 9.07 -1.89
CA CYS A 346 -12.08 8.61 -3.06
C CYS A 346 -12.83 7.56 -3.88
N GLY A 347 -13.46 6.57 -3.22
CA GLY A 347 -14.21 5.53 -3.92
C GLY A 347 -15.43 6.08 -4.65
N ALA A 348 -16.10 7.09 -4.09
CA ALA A 348 -17.19 7.78 -4.76
C ALA A 348 -16.66 8.59 -5.96
N ALA A 349 -15.58 9.35 -5.78
CA ALA A 349 -14.95 10.13 -6.85
C ALA A 349 -14.48 9.25 -8.02
N ASN A 350 -13.94 8.06 -7.74
CA ASN A 350 -13.51 7.13 -8.79
C ASN A 350 -14.67 6.46 -9.53
N ARG A 351 -15.91 6.64 -9.07
CA ARG A 351 -17.15 6.22 -9.74
C ARG A 351 -17.98 7.40 -10.26
N ASP A 352 -17.39 8.59 -10.36
CA ASP A 352 -18.09 9.77 -10.84
C ASP A 352 -18.29 9.72 -12.38
N PRO A 353 -19.54 9.67 -12.89
CA PRO A 353 -19.81 9.63 -14.32
C PRO A 353 -19.42 10.91 -15.07
N ALA A 354 -19.22 12.03 -14.38
CA ALA A 354 -18.73 13.27 -14.99
C ALA A 354 -17.28 13.16 -15.48
N VAL A 355 -16.51 12.21 -14.93
CA VAL A 355 -15.11 11.95 -15.30
C VAL A 355 -14.95 10.57 -15.95
N PHE A 356 -15.71 9.57 -15.51
CA PHE A 356 -15.61 8.19 -15.97
C PHE A 356 -16.95 7.71 -16.53
N PRO A 357 -17.17 7.75 -17.86
CA PRO A 357 -18.40 7.24 -18.48
C PRO A 357 -18.61 5.76 -18.16
N ASP A 358 -19.83 5.33 -17.83
CA ASP A 358 -20.11 3.96 -17.34
C ASP A 358 -19.13 3.52 -16.23
N PRO A 359 -19.10 4.23 -15.09
CA PRO A 359 -18.05 4.09 -14.07
C PRO A 359 -18.06 2.72 -13.37
N ASP A 360 -19.17 1.99 -13.46
CA ASP A 360 -19.38 0.70 -12.80
C ASP A 360 -19.03 -0.50 -13.70
N ARG A 361 -18.47 -0.25 -14.89
CA ARG A 361 -17.94 -1.29 -15.78
C ARG A 361 -16.41 -1.34 -15.67
N LEU A 362 -15.87 -2.55 -15.63
CA LEU A 362 -14.43 -2.78 -15.81
C LEU A 362 -14.06 -2.61 -17.28
N ASP A 363 -13.28 -1.57 -17.56
CA ASP A 363 -12.76 -1.26 -18.88
C ASP A 363 -11.27 -0.91 -18.84
N PHE A 364 -10.42 -1.84 -19.27
CA PHE A 364 -8.97 -1.68 -19.29
C PHE A 364 -8.45 -0.76 -20.41
N GLU A 365 -9.34 -0.34 -21.31
CA GLU A 365 -9.01 0.58 -22.41
C GLU A 365 -9.74 1.92 -22.24
N ARG A 366 -10.26 2.18 -21.03
CA ARG A 366 -11.01 3.38 -20.67
C ARG A 366 -10.25 4.65 -21.09
N PRO A 367 -10.89 5.57 -21.84
CA PRO A 367 -10.23 6.77 -22.30
C PRO A 367 -10.12 7.80 -21.17
N GLY A 368 -8.88 8.12 -20.78
CA GLY A 368 -8.57 9.25 -19.92
C GLY A 368 -9.14 9.17 -18.50
N GLY A 369 -9.12 10.32 -17.80
CA GLY A 369 -9.48 10.42 -16.40
C GLY A 369 -8.35 9.94 -15.47
N ARG A 370 -8.13 10.67 -14.37
CA ARG A 370 -7.14 10.30 -13.36
C ARG A 370 -7.86 9.87 -12.10
N HIS A 371 -7.78 8.58 -11.75
CA HIS A 371 -8.33 8.11 -10.49
C HIS A 371 -7.57 8.72 -9.30
N VAL A 372 -8.24 8.79 -8.15
CA VAL A 372 -7.70 9.33 -6.89
C VAL A 372 -7.34 8.25 -5.87
N ALA A 373 -7.24 6.97 -6.28
CA ALA A 373 -6.83 5.87 -5.40
C ALA A 373 -5.44 6.07 -4.75
N PHE A 374 -4.54 6.81 -5.43
CA PHE A 374 -3.23 7.21 -4.90
C PHE A 374 -3.21 8.63 -4.32
N GLY A 375 -4.39 9.21 -4.05
CA GLY A 375 -4.55 10.61 -3.68
C GLY A 375 -4.23 11.56 -4.84
N TYR A 376 -4.06 12.84 -4.51
CA TYR A 376 -3.82 13.91 -5.47
C TYR A 376 -2.93 15.00 -4.87
N GLY A 377 -2.29 15.80 -5.73
CA GLY A 377 -1.49 16.96 -5.31
C GLY A 377 -0.21 16.59 -4.54
N PRO A 378 0.23 17.43 -3.57
CA PRO A 378 1.49 17.24 -2.84
C PRO A 378 1.60 15.87 -2.14
N HIS A 379 0.47 15.34 -1.66
CA HIS A 379 0.39 14.06 -0.97
C HIS A 379 0.14 12.87 -1.91
N PHE A 380 0.41 12.99 -3.22
CA PHE A 380 0.34 11.84 -4.12
C PHE A 380 1.20 10.68 -3.59
N CYS A 381 0.64 9.47 -3.61
CA CYS A 381 1.23 8.29 -2.96
C CYS A 381 2.69 8.08 -3.37
N LEU A 382 3.55 7.97 -2.35
CA LEU A 382 4.99 7.75 -2.54
C LEU A 382 5.27 6.36 -3.12
N GLY A 383 4.53 5.34 -2.64
CA GLY A 383 4.65 3.94 -3.04
C GLY A 383 3.88 3.57 -4.32
N ALA A 384 3.33 4.53 -5.06
CA ALA A 384 2.44 4.23 -6.20
C ALA A 384 3.11 3.34 -7.27
N ALA A 385 4.39 3.56 -7.57
CA ALA A 385 5.13 2.73 -8.52
C ALA A 385 5.32 1.30 -8.02
N LEU A 386 5.55 1.12 -6.71
CA LEU A 386 5.72 -0.19 -6.09
C LEU A 386 4.40 -0.97 -6.07
N ALA A 387 3.30 -0.34 -5.62
CA ALA A 387 1.98 -0.96 -5.61
C ALA A 387 1.53 -1.40 -7.01
N ARG A 388 1.87 -0.62 -8.06
CA ARG A 388 1.63 -1.00 -9.46
C ARG A 388 2.43 -2.21 -9.89
N LEU A 389 3.73 -2.25 -9.53
CA LEU A 389 4.59 -3.38 -9.84
C LEU A 389 4.08 -4.66 -9.17
N GLU A 390 3.76 -4.60 -7.89
CA GLU A 390 3.19 -5.73 -7.13
C GLU A 390 1.87 -6.19 -7.75
N GLY A 391 0.95 -5.26 -8.02
CA GLY A 391 -0.31 -5.58 -8.67
C GLY A 391 -0.13 -6.25 -10.04
N ALA A 392 0.75 -5.72 -10.88
CA ALA A 392 0.99 -6.28 -12.20
C ALA A 392 1.53 -7.71 -12.13
N ILE A 393 2.55 -7.96 -11.29
CA ILE A 393 3.15 -9.29 -11.13
C ILE A 393 2.12 -10.28 -10.57
N VAL A 394 1.36 -9.87 -9.55
CA VAL A 394 0.34 -10.74 -8.94
C VAL A 394 -0.78 -11.06 -9.94
N LEU A 395 -1.28 -10.07 -10.67
CA LEU A 395 -2.32 -10.28 -11.68
C LEU A 395 -1.84 -11.21 -12.79
N GLU A 396 -0.64 -10.98 -13.33
CA GLU A 396 -0.04 -11.84 -14.36
C GLU A 396 0.07 -13.30 -13.87
N ALA A 397 0.57 -13.48 -12.66
CA ALA A 397 0.78 -14.80 -12.06
C ALA A 397 -0.55 -15.52 -11.82
N LEU A 398 -1.54 -14.87 -11.18
CA LEU A 398 -2.86 -15.46 -10.92
C LEU A 398 -3.56 -15.85 -12.23
N LEU A 399 -3.56 -14.98 -13.24
CA LEU A 399 -4.23 -15.23 -14.51
C LEU A 399 -3.58 -16.34 -15.34
N THR A 400 -2.26 -16.47 -15.25
CA THR A 400 -1.48 -17.47 -16.01
C THR A 400 -1.44 -18.83 -15.31
N ARG A 401 -1.26 -18.84 -13.98
CA ARG A 401 -1.09 -20.06 -13.19
C ARG A 401 -2.41 -20.66 -12.74
N LEU A 402 -3.45 -19.85 -12.58
CA LEU A 402 -4.77 -20.26 -12.11
C LEU A 402 -5.86 -19.92 -13.16
N PRO A 403 -5.81 -20.50 -14.37
CA PRO A 403 -6.71 -20.12 -15.46
C PRO A 403 -8.18 -20.45 -15.19
N ASP A 404 -8.49 -21.40 -14.29
CA ASP A 404 -9.83 -21.88 -13.95
C ASP A 404 -10.25 -21.53 -12.51
N TRP A 405 -9.56 -20.56 -11.89
CA TRP A 405 -9.85 -20.18 -10.50
C TRP A 405 -11.30 -19.69 -10.31
N ARG A 406 -11.88 -20.04 -9.17
CA ARG A 406 -13.27 -19.74 -8.80
C ARG A 406 -13.38 -19.56 -7.29
N LEU A 407 -14.36 -18.78 -6.84
CA LEU A 407 -14.65 -18.63 -5.42
C LEU A 407 -14.99 -20.00 -4.79
N ASP A 408 -14.30 -20.36 -3.72
CA ASP A 408 -14.48 -21.63 -2.98
C ASP A 408 -14.42 -21.37 -1.47
N GLY A 409 -15.45 -20.73 -0.95
CA GLY A 409 -15.53 -20.36 0.45
C GLY A 409 -16.81 -19.61 0.80
N PRO A 410 -16.91 -19.06 2.03
CA PRO A 410 -18.02 -18.21 2.41
C PRO A 410 -18.11 -16.98 1.50
N ALA A 411 -19.28 -16.32 1.52
CA ALA A 411 -19.42 -15.03 0.85
C ALA A 411 -18.32 -14.05 1.35
N PRO A 412 -17.64 -13.33 0.44
CA PRO A 412 -16.58 -12.41 0.84
C PRO A 412 -17.09 -11.39 1.85
N SER A 413 -16.36 -11.22 2.96
CA SER A 413 -16.64 -10.21 3.97
C SER A 413 -15.62 -9.08 3.91
N TRP A 414 -16.04 -7.90 4.35
CA TRP A 414 -15.27 -6.67 4.28
C TRP A 414 -14.84 -6.22 5.66
N GLN A 415 -13.60 -5.74 5.74
CA GLN A 415 -13.11 -5.06 6.92
C GLN A 415 -13.99 -3.85 7.25
N ARG A 416 -14.29 -3.68 8.54
CA ARG A 416 -15.13 -2.60 9.04
C ARG A 416 -14.33 -1.30 9.16
N SER A 417 -14.12 -0.61 8.05
CA SER A 417 -13.35 0.64 7.97
C SER A 417 -14.02 1.68 7.06
N LEU A 418 -13.86 2.96 7.40
CA LEU A 418 -14.26 4.07 6.51
C LEU A 418 -13.12 4.53 5.60
N ASN A 419 -11.86 4.41 6.05
CA ASN A 419 -10.72 4.83 5.25
C ASN A 419 -10.27 3.76 4.27
N PHE A 420 -10.48 2.49 4.61
CA PHE A 420 -10.00 1.36 3.83
C PHE A 420 -11.15 0.49 3.40
N ARG A 421 -10.99 -0.13 2.23
CA ARG A 421 -11.86 -1.19 1.74
C ARG A 421 -10.99 -2.38 1.36
N GLY A 422 -11.11 -3.44 2.13
CA GLY A 422 -10.40 -4.69 1.90
C GLY A 422 -11.20 -5.86 2.41
N LEU A 423 -10.91 -7.03 1.85
CA LEU A 423 -11.50 -8.29 2.24
C LEU A 423 -10.83 -8.85 3.50
N ASP A 424 -11.60 -9.55 4.33
CA ASP A 424 -11.03 -10.31 5.45
C ASP A 424 -10.34 -11.60 4.96
N SER A 425 -10.94 -12.24 3.95
CA SER A 425 -10.45 -13.46 3.30
C SER A 425 -10.97 -13.55 1.86
N LEU A 426 -10.27 -14.28 1.00
CA LEU A 426 -10.73 -14.59 -0.35
C LEU A 426 -10.31 -16.00 -0.75
N GLN A 427 -11.14 -16.98 -0.38
CA GLN A 427 -10.87 -18.38 -0.67
C GLN A 427 -11.26 -18.72 -2.12
N VAL A 428 -10.30 -19.29 -2.85
CA VAL A 428 -10.47 -19.74 -4.22
C VAL A 428 -10.04 -21.20 -4.38
N SER A 429 -10.66 -21.88 -5.36
CA SER A 429 -10.22 -23.17 -5.85
C SER A 429 -9.88 -23.11 -7.34
N PHE A 430 -9.03 -24.02 -7.78
CA PHE A 430 -8.58 -24.20 -9.16
C PHE A 430 -8.11 -25.65 -9.37
N ASP A 431 -7.91 -26.06 -10.61
CA ASP A 431 -7.51 -27.42 -10.94
C ASP A 431 -6.09 -27.72 -10.41
N PRO A 432 -5.91 -28.76 -9.57
CA PRO A 432 -4.61 -29.09 -9.01
C PRO A 432 -3.60 -29.42 -10.10
N THR A 433 -2.40 -28.84 -9.99
CA THR A 433 -1.28 -29.14 -10.90
C THR A 433 -0.15 -29.79 -10.10
N PRO A 434 0.47 -30.88 -10.59
CA PRO A 434 1.62 -31.48 -9.92
C PRO A 434 2.74 -30.46 -9.73
N LEU A 435 3.45 -30.51 -8.60
CA LEU A 435 4.61 -29.65 -8.34
C LEU A 435 5.58 -29.71 -9.53
N ARG A 436 6.03 -28.55 -10.01
CA ARG A 436 7.17 -28.50 -10.92
C ARG A 436 8.36 -29.12 -10.21
N GLN A 437 8.87 -30.23 -10.71
CA GLN A 437 10.16 -30.75 -10.22
C GLN A 437 11.22 -29.68 -10.52
N PRO A 438 12.10 -29.36 -9.56
CA PRO A 438 13.26 -28.54 -9.87
C PRO A 438 14.03 -29.21 -11.01
N PRO A 439 14.64 -28.45 -11.94
CA PRO A 439 15.42 -29.05 -13.01
C PRO A 439 16.46 -29.97 -12.37
N VAL A 440 16.34 -31.27 -12.66
CA VAL A 440 17.28 -32.28 -12.18
C VAL A 440 18.66 -31.81 -12.60
N GLY A 441 19.51 -31.51 -11.61
CA GLY A 441 20.87 -31.07 -11.82
C GLY A 441 21.52 -31.99 -12.84
N GLY A 442 21.93 -31.42 -13.97
CA GLY A 442 22.66 -32.13 -15.00
C GLY A 442 23.84 -32.84 -14.33
N GLN A 443 23.87 -34.16 -14.47
CA GLN A 443 24.96 -35.02 -14.07
C GLN A 443 26.29 -34.34 -14.49
N PRO A 444 27.28 -34.17 -13.59
CA PRO A 444 28.55 -33.58 -14.00
C PRO A 444 29.11 -34.44 -15.14
N PRO A 445 29.57 -33.84 -16.25
CA PRO A 445 30.13 -34.61 -17.35
C PRO A 445 31.30 -35.42 -16.81
N SER A 446 31.20 -36.74 -16.93
CA SER A 446 32.29 -37.66 -16.64
C SER A 446 33.54 -37.16 -17.37
N SER A 447 34.62 -36.95 -16.62
CA SER A 447 35.93 -36.54 -17.12
C SER A 447 36.36 -37.46 -18.28
N GLY A 448 36.24 -36.97 -19.51
CA GLY A 448 36.57 -37.76 -20.69
C GLY A 448 36.73 -36.90 -21.94
N GLY A 449 37.98 -36.58 -22.28
CA GLY A 449 38.40 -36.33 -23.65
C GLY A 449 38.24 -34.89 -24.17
N ARG A 450 39.34 -34.13 -24.11
CA ARG A 450 39.55 -32.90 -24.89
C ARG A 450 39.29 -33.18 -26.37
N ARG A 451 38.38 -32.45 -27.01
CA ARG A 451 38.47 -32.12 -28.44
C ARG A 451 38.04 -30.68 -28.67
N SER A 452 38.96 -29.95 -29.28
CA SER A 452 38.84 -28.60 -29.80
C SER A 452 37.75 -28.53 -30.88
N GLY A 453 36.83 -27.59 -30.76
CA GLY A 453 35.87 -27.26 -31.82
C GLY A 453 35.46 -25.80 -31.69
N VAL A 454 36.08 -24.95 -32.48
CA VAL A 454 35.66 -23.58 -32.78
C VAL A 454 34.28 -23.62 -33.46
N ILE A 455 33.38 -22.68 -33.17
CA ILE A 455 32.53 -21.93 -34.13
C ILE A 455 31.43 -21.08 -33.42
N THR A 456 31.61 -19.76 -33.56
CA THR A 456 30.66 -18.65 -33.80
C THR A 456 29.34 -18.50 -33.03
N GLY A 457 29.32 -17.47 -32.16
CA GLY A 457 28.49 -16.26 -32.28
C GLY A 457 27.01 -16.37 -32.68
N GLY A 458 26.12 -16.27 -31.69
CA GLY A 458 24.71 -15.91 -31.88
C GLY A 458 24.16 -15.23 -30.62
N ARG A 459 24.15 -13.89 -30.58
CA ARG A 459 23.54 -13.11 -29.50
C ARG A 459 22.01 -13.12 -29.67
N SER A 460 21.32 -13.85 -28.80
CA SER A 460 19.89 -13.68 -28.54
C SER A 460 19.71 -12.53 -27.54
N ARG A 461 19.03 -11.46 -27.95
CA ARG A 461 18.64 -10.32 -27.11
C ARG A 461 17.29 -10.63 -26.46
N THR A 462 17.26 -10.86 -25.15
CA THR A 462 16.05 -10.71 -24.33
C THR A 462 15.75 -9.22 -24.18
N ARG A 463 14.56 -8.79 -24.60
CA ARG A 463 14.07 -7.42 -24.43
C ARG A 463 13.49 -7.27 -23.04
N SER A 464 14.15 -6.48 -22.20
CA SER A 464 13.56 -5.87 -21.00
C SER A 464 12.44 -4.94 -21.44
N ALA A 465 11.22 -5.14 -20.95
CA ALA A 465 10.12 -4.18 -21.13
C ALA A 465 10.32 -3.02 -20.13
N ASP A 466 10.31 -1.79 -20.64
CA ASP A 466 10.49 -0.57 -19.84
C ASP A 466 9.20 -0.24 -19.07
N TRP A 467 9.16 -0.64 -17.80
CA TRP A 467 8.08 -0.38 -16.85
C TRP A 467 8.22 0.95 -16.12
N VAL A 468 8.46 2.07 -16.82
CA VAL A 468 8.50 3.39 -16.16
C VAL A 468 8.12 4.50 -17.14
N ARG A 469 6.83 4.88 -17.18
CA ARG A 469 6.38 6.24 -17.55
C ARG A 469 5.14 6.63 -16.79
#